data_AF-A0A9E2ABF0-F1
#
_entry.id   AF-A0A9E2ABF0-F1
#
_cell.length_a   1.000
_cell.length_b   1.000
_cell.length_c   1.000
_cell.angle_alpha   90.00
_cell.angle_beta   90.00
_cell.angle_gamma   90.00
#
_symmetry.space_group_name_H-M   'P 1'
#
loop_
_entity.id
_entity.type
_entity.pdbx_description
1 polymer ?
#
loop_
_entity_poly.entity_id
_entity_poly.type
_entity_poly.pdbx_seq_one_letter_code
_entity_poly.pdbx_strand_id
1 'polypeptide(L)'
;GTMADTDDRGFEVIEFVEPEHKVGQRYTGPIETELGTFETEVDAIAFARDVWKAHIARDKYEVAWWIVRVPGEQLARWIADSRSDVEKVLDLTTRQLVPLKR
;
A
#
# COMPACT_ATOMS: atom_id res chain seq x y z
N GLY A 1 -24.75 26.25 3.11
CA GLY A 1 -24.25 25.36 2.06
C GLY A 1 -22.98 24.74 2.58
N THR A 2 -23.04 23.47 2.95
CA THR A 2 -21.86 22.74 3.40
C THR A 2 -21.35 22.01 2.16
N MET A 3 -20.26 22.51 1.57
CA MET A 3 -19.58 21.79 0.52
C MET A 3 -19.13 20.46 1.14
N ALA A 4 -19.65 19.37 0.59
CA ALA A 4 -19.04 18.06 0.80
C ALA A 4 -17.59 18.20 0.34
N ASP A 5 -16.68 18.04 1.29
CA ASP A 5 -15.25 17.87 1.07
C ASP A 5 -15.10 16.56 0.27
N THR A 6 -15.37 16.67 -1.02
CA THR A 6 -15.17 15.58 -1.96
C THR A 6 -13.69 15.68 -2.24
N ASP A 7 -12.94 14.82 -1.57
CA ASP A 7 -11.50 14.89 -1.54
C ASP A 7 -10.94 14.71 -2.97
N ASP A 8 -10.69 15.84 -3.64
CA ASP A 8 -10.19 15.94 -5.02
C ASP A 8 -8.71 15.47 -5.13
N ARG A 9 -8.15 14.94 -4.04
CA ARG A 9 -6.74 14.54 -3.94
C ARG A 9 -6.44 13.17 -4.55
N GLY A 10 -7.45 12.39 -4.93
CA GLY A 10 -7.27 11.05 -5.49
C GLY A 10 -6.69 10.05 -4.50
N PHE A 11 -6.01 9.03 -5.00
CA PHE A 11 -5.48 7.89 -4.25
C PHE A 11 -4.01 7.67 -4.59
N GLU A 12 -3.14 7.66 -3.59
CA GLU A 12 -1.72 7.36 -3.76
C GLU A 12 -1.42 5.88 -3.54
N VAL A 13 -0.50 5.35 -4.34
CA VAL A 13 0.10 4.04 -4.15
C VAL A 13 1.49 4.24 -3.60
N ILE A 14 1.75 3.72 -2.40
CA ILE A 14 3.04 3.83 -1.75
C ILE A 14 3.63 2.45 -1.53
N GLU A 15 4.89 2.31 -1.88
CA GLU A 15 5.73 1.17 -1.58
C GLU A 15 6.66 1.48 -0.40
N PHE A 16 6.76 0.52 0.50
CA PHE A 16 7.73 0.50 1.57
C PHE A 16 8.62 -0.72 1.38
N VAL A 17 9.93 -0.50 1.24
CA VAL A 17 10.92 -1.58 1.13
C VAL A 17 11.86 -1.53 2.32
N GLU A 18 11.96 -2.62 3.06
CA GLU A 18 13.03 -2.82 4.03
C GLU A 18 14.30 -3.26 3.28
N PRO A 19 15.35 -2.42 3.24
CA PRO A 19 16.60 -2.80 2.61
C PRO A 19 17.26 -3.93 3.40
N GLU A 20 18.06 -4.74 2.71
CA GLU A 20 18.83 -5.81 3.34
C GLU A 20 19.66 -5.27 4.51
N HIS A 21 19.47 -5.85 5.69
CA HIS A 21 20.21 -5.45 6.88
C HIS A 21 21.64 -6.00 6.82
N LYS A 22 22.63 -5.10 6.71
CA LYS A 22 24.05 -5.49 6.80
C LYS A 22 24.51 -5.49 8.24
N VAL A 23 25.37 -6.45 8.61
CA VAL A 23 25.95 -6.53 9.96
C VAL A 23 26.65 -5.22 10.32
N GLY A 24 26.26 -4.62 11.45
CA GLY A 24 26.77 -3.33 11.92
C GLY A 24 26.05 -2.10 11.36
N GLN A 25 25.07 -2.27 10.48
CA GLN A 25 24.23 -1.19 9.97
C GLN A 25 23.14 -0.83 10.99
N ARG A 26 22.97 0.46 11.27
CA ARG A 26 21.83 0.93 12.07
C ARG A 26 20.55 0.84 11.24
N TYR A 27 19.48 0.30 11.82
CA TYR A 27 18.16 0.32 11.19
C TYR A 27 17.62 1.75 11.10
N THR A 28 17.19 2.17 9.90
CA THR A 28 16.67 3.51 9.61
C THR A 28 15.19 3.53 9.22
N GLY A 29 14.51 2.39 9.30
CA GLY A 29 13.15 2.25 8.77
C GLY A 29 13.13 1.79 7.30
N PRO A 30 11.94 1.48 6.78
CA PRO A 30 11.75 1.17 5.37
C PRO A 30 11.98 2.41 4.49
N ILE A 31 12.37 2.19 3.24
CA ILE A 31 12.40 3.20 2.20
C ILE A 31 10.97 3.37 1.67
N GLU A 32 10.41 4.56 1.83
CA GLU A 32 9.08 4.93 1.33
C GLU A 32 9.21 5.53 -0.08
N THR A 33 8.44 5.01 -1.04
CA THR A 33 8.39 5.51 -2.42
C THR A 33 6.94 5.64 -2.89
N GLU A 34 6.53 6.84 -3.30
CA GLU A 34 5.27 7.03 -4.02
C GLU A 34 5.42 6.51 -5.44
N LEU A 35 4.59 5.53 -5.81
CA LEU A 35 4.60 4.91 -7.14
C LEU A 35 3.66 5.61 -8.13
N GLY A 36 2.69 6.37 -7.61
CA GLY A 36 1.79 7.20 -8.41
C GLY A 36 0.53 7.61 -7.65
N THR A 37 -0.20 8.57 -8.24
CA THR A 37 -1.51 9.03 -7.80
C THR A 37 -2.56 8.73 -8.86
N PHE A 38 -3.75 8.31 -8.44
CA PHE A 38 -4.85 7.90 -9.31
C PHE A 38 -6.14 8.61 -8.91
N GLU A 39 -7.01 8.88 -9.87
CA GLU A 39 -8.30 9.53 -9.60
C GLU A 39 -9.24 8.60 -8.81
N THR A 40 -9.20 7.29 -9.07
CA THR A 40 -10.08 6.31 -8.44
C THR A 40 -9.33 5.30 -7.58
N GLU A 41 -9.98 4.87 -6.49
CA GLU A 41 -9.45 3.84 -5.59
C GLU A 41 -9.21 2.52 -6.33
N VAL A 42 -10.11 2.19 -7.27
CA VAL A 42 -10.05 0.94 -8.04
C VAL A 42 -8.81 0.91 -8.92
N ASP A 43 -8.48 2.01 -9.60
CA ASP A 43 -7.30 2.08 -10.46
C ASP A 43 -6.01 2.01 -9.65
N ALA A 44 -5.96 2.72 -8.51
CA ALA A 44 -4.82 2.63 -7.59
C ALA A 44 -4.60 1.20 -7.08
N ILE A 45 -5.67 0.51 -6.65
CA ILE A 45 -5.58 -0.87 -6.17
C ILE A 45 -5.17 -1.82 -7.30
N ALA A 46 -5.71 -1.64 -8.52
CA ALA A 46 -5.33 -2.45 -9.67
C ALA A 46 -3.84 -2.32 -9.97
N PHE A 47 -3.31 -1.09 -10.02
CA PHE A 47 -1.89 -0.83 -10.20
C PHE A 47 -1.05 -1.42 -9.06
N ALA A 48 -1.44 -1.20 -7.80
CA ALA A 48 -0.71 -1.71 -6.63
C ALA A 48 -0.64 -3.24 -6.63
N ARG A 49 -1.73 -3.92 -7.03
CA ARG A 49 -1.75 -5.38 -7.18
C ARG A 49 -0.76 -5.86 -8.24
N ASP A 50 -0.66 -5.17 -9.37
CA ASP A 50 0.26 -5.56 -10.44
C ASP A 50 1.72 -5.42 -9.99
N VAL A 51 2.06 -4.34 -9.29
CA VAL A 51 3.39 -4.14 -8.71
C VAL A 51 3.71 -5.22 -7.67
N TRP A 52 2.80 -5.46 -6.72
CA TRP A 52 2.95 -6.48 -5.68
C TRP A 52 3.17 -7.88 -6.27
N LYS A 53 2.33 -8.29 -7.23
CA LYS A 53 2.45 -9.59 -7.89
C LYS A 53 3.75 -9.70 -8.69
N ALA A 54 4.17 -8.62 -9.36
CA ALA A 54 5.44 -8.58 -10.08
C ALA A 54 6.64 -8.71 -9.13
N HIS A 55 6.57 -8.13 -7.92
CA HIS A 55 7.61 -8.30 -6.89
C HIS A 55 7.68 -9.74 -6.40
N ILE A 56 6.55 -10.34 -6.01
CA ILE A 56 6.48 -11.74 -5.58
C ILE A 56 7.04 -12.66 -6.68
N ALA A 57 6.67 -12.44 -7.93
CA ALA A 57 7.11 -13.27 -9.05
C ALA A 57 8.63 -13.22 -9.30
N ARG A 58 9.33 -12.19 -8.82
CA ARG A 58 10.79 -12.06 -8.92
C ARG A 58 11.53 -12.80 -7.80
N ASP A 59 10.82 -13.40 -6.84
CA ASP A 59 11.36 -14.10 -5.66
C ASP A 59 12.47 -13.33 -4.94
N LYS A 60 12.25 -12.02 -4.79
CA LYS A 60 13.17 -11.16 -4.05
C LYS A 60 12.97 -11.37 -2.55
N TYR A 61 14.06 -11.57 -1.83
CA TYR A 61 14.04 -11.66 -0.36
C TYR A 61 13.77 -10.32 0.35
N GLU A 62 13.77 -9.20 -0.38
CA GLU A 62 13.41 -7.87 0.11
C GLU A 62 12.00 -7.90 0.72
N VAL A 63 11.89 -7.55 2.00
CA VAL A 63 10.60 -7.39 2.68
C VAL A 63 10.03 -6.05 2.23
N ALA A 64 8.90 -6.12 1.54
CA ALA A 64 8.17 -4.95 1.08
C ALA A 64 6.67 -5.06 1.42
N TRP A 65 6.00 -3.91 1.50
CA TRP A 65 4.54 -3.80 1.51
C TRP A 65 4.08 -2.59 0.70
N TRP A 66 2.86 -2.68 0.19
CA TRP A 66 2.22 -1.66 -0.64
C TRP A 66 0.93 -1.23 0.02
N ILE A 67 0.63 0.07 -0.01
CA ILE A 67 -0.64 0.62 0.46
C ILE A 67 -1.29 1.46 -0.62
N VAL A 68 -2.63 1.52 -0.56
CA VAL A 68 -3.42 2.57 -1.20
C VAL A 68 -4.09 3.39 -0.12
N ARG A 69 -3.99 4.72 -0.20
CA ARG A 69 -4.69 5.66 0.69
C ARG A 69 -4.98 6.98 -0.02
N VAL A 70 -5.77 7.84 0.62
CA VAL A 70 -5.89 9.24 0.17
C VAL A 70 -4.65 10.02 0.64
N PRO A 71 -4.08 10.91 -0.18
CA PRO A 71 -2.89 11.67 0.21
C PRO A 71 -3.03 12.41 1.54
N GLY A 72 -2.08 12.15 2.44
CA GLY A 72 -2.03 12.73 3.78
C GLY A 72 -2.91 12.02 4.82
N GLU A 73 -3.69 11.00 4.44
CA GLU A 73 -4.36 10.15 5.42
C GLU A 73 -3.38 9.18 6.10
N GLN A 74 -3.68 8.79 7.34
CA GLN A 74 -2.88 7.79 8.05
C GLN A 74 -3.37 6.35 7.80
N LEU A 75 -4.62 6.17 7.36
CA LEU A 75 -5.22 4.87 7.18
C LEU A 75 -5.10 4.40 5.74
N ALA A 76 -4.57 3.19 5.57
CA ALA A 76 -4.61 2.50 4.28
C ALA A 76 -6.02 1.99 4.01
N ARG A 77 -6.51 2.18 2.78
CA ARG A 77 -7.74 1.57 2.27
C ARG A 77 -7.49 0.18 1.70
N TRP A 78 -6.27 -0.07 1.25
CA TRP A 78 -5.78 -1.36 0.81
C TRP A 78 -4.34 -1.57 1.23
N ILE A 79 -3.97 -2.81 1.55
CA ILE A 79 -2.59 -3.19 1.85
C ILE A 79 -2.30 -4.63 1.41
N ALA A 80 -1.08 -4.86 0.92
CA ALA A 80 -0.52 -6.19 0.74
C ALA A 80 0.97 -6.21 1.08
N ASP A 81 1.49 -7.38 1.46
CA ASP A 81 2.90 -7.57 1.80
C ASP A 81 3.55 -8.65 0.94
N SER A 82 4.85 -8.52 0.74
CA SER A 82 5.69 -9.38 -0.12
C SER A 82 5.80 -10.84 0.36
N ARG A 83 5.46 -11.13 1.62
CA ARG A 83 5.58 -12.46 2.24
C ARG A 83 4.24 -13.18 2.39
N SER A 84 3.18 -12.56 1.90
CA SER A 84 1.80 -13.04 1.94
C SER A 84 1.24 -13.04 0.53
N ASP A 85 0.37 -14.00 0.22
CA ASP A 85 -0.49 -13.99 -0.97
C ASP A 85 -1.87 -13.35 -0.71
N VAL A 86 -2.06 -12.84 0.51
CA VAL A 86 -3.30 -12.22 0.99
C VAL A 86 -3.17 -10.71 0.96
N GLU A 87 -4.12 -10.08 0.28
CA GLU A 87 -4.38 -8.64 0.33
C GLU A 87 -5.52 -8.33 1.32
N LYS A 88 -5.51 -7.12 1.88
CA LYS A 88 -6.51 -6.65 2.85
C LYS A 88 -7.07 -5.29 2.43
N VAL A 89 -8.32 -5.03 2.79
CA VAL A 89 -8.99 -3.74 2.60
C VAL A 89 -9.52 -3.19 3.91
N LEU A 90 -9.69 -1.88 4.01
CA LEU A 90 -10.31 -1.23 5.16
C LEU A 90 -11.83 -1.42 5.13
N ASP A 91 -12.36 -2.13 6.12
CA ASP A 91 -13.79 -2.10 6.41
C ASP A 91 -14.10 -0.83 7.20
N LEU A 92 -14.87 0.09 6.60
CA LEU A 92 -15.24 1.36 7.21
C LEU A 92 -16.23 1.22 8.37
N THR A 93 -16.97 0.10 8.44
CA THR A 93 -17.92 -0.17 9.53
C THR A 93 -17.18 -0.57 10.79
N THR A 94 -16.20 -1.45 10.67
CA THR A 94 -15.42 -1.97 11.80
C THR A 94 -14.12 -1.20 12.04
N ARG A 95 -13.68 -0.41 11.05
CA ARG A 95 -12.38 0.26 10.99
C ARG A 95 -11.20 -0.71 11.10
N GLN A 96 -11.38 -1.92 10.55
CA GLN A 96 -10.37 -2.96 10.55
C GLN A 96 -9.93 -3.30 9.13
N LEU A 97 -8.68 -3.71 8.99
CA LEU A 97 -8.20 -4.34 7.77
C LEU A 97 -8.70 -5.78 7.72
N VAL A 98 -9.53 -6.08 6.73
CA VAL A 98 -10.09 -7.41 6.52
C VAL A 98 -9.44 -8.07 5.31
N PRO A 99 -9.07 -9.36 5.39
CA PRO A 99 -8.51 -10.08 4.25
C PRO A 99 -9.57 -10.26 3.16
N LEU A 100 -9.18 -10.01 1.90
CA LEU A 100 -10.01 -10.38 0.77
C LEU A 100 -9.87 -11.88 0.52
N LYS A 101 -10.99 -12.60 0.60
CA LYS A 101 -11.05 -14.01 0.19
C LYS A 101 -11.19 -14.06 -1.34
N ARG A 102 -10.31 -14.80 -1.99
CA ARG A 102 -10.42 -15.13 -3.42
C ARG A 102 -11.48 -16.22 -3.65
#